data_AF-A0A7Y5HGA9-F1
#
_entry.id   AF-A0A7Y5HGA9-F1
#
_cell.length_a   1.000
_cell.length_b   1.000
_cell.length_c   1.000
_cell.angle_alpha   90.00
_cell.angle_beta   90.00
_cell.angle_gamma   90.00
#
_symmetry.space_group_name_H-M   'P 1'
#
loop_
_entity.id
_entity.type
_entity.pdbx_description
1 polymer ?
#
loop_
_entity_poly.entity_id
_entity_poly.type
_entity_poly.pdbx_seq_one_letter_code
_entity_poly.pdbx_strand_id
1 'polypeptide(L)'
;MRSRRHDETRLLRAILRTFGARPGLRLFRNSVGMVRLPGGGAIPYGLCPGSADLVGWRTLPSGVAQFVALEVKTSSGHLAPAQRAFLLAVVQAGGLAAVVRSLDDVERLLR
;
A
#
# COMPACT_ATOMS: atom_id res chain seq x y z
N MET A 1 -19.94 18.00 1.32
CA MET A 1 -19.73 16.89 0.37
C MET A 1 -18.37 16.25 0.66
N ARG A 2 -18.30 14.97 1.06
CA ARG A 2 -17.02 14.29 1.37
C ARG A 2 -16.31 13.89 0.08
N SER A 3 -15.00 14.13 0.00
CA SER A 3 -14.20 13.73 -1.17
C SER A 3 -13.74 12.27 -1.04
N ARG A 4 -13.71 11.56 -2.16
CA ARG A 4 -13.27 10.16 -2.27
C ARG A 4 -11.88 9.89 -1.67
N ARG A 5 -10.97 10.85 -1.80
CA ARG A 5 -9.61 10.80 -1.23
C ARG A 5 -9.62 10.74 0.31
N HIS A 6 -10.59 11.39 0.96
CA HIS A 6 -10.76 11.30 2.40
C HIS A 6 -11.22 9.91 2.84
N ASP A 7 -12.05 9.24 2.06
CA ASP A 7 -12.54 7.89 2.38
C ASP A 7 -11.45 6.83 2.17
N GLU A 8 -10.65 6.91 1.10
CA GLU A 8 -9.45 6.06 0.91
C GLU A 8 -8.44 6.25 2.05
N THR A 9 -8.18 7.49 2.45
CA THR A 9 -7.29 7.80 3.59
C THR A 9 -7.82 7.21 4.90
N ARG A 10 -9.15 7.24 5.12
CA ARG A 10 -9.77 6.67 6.32
C ARG A 10 -9.64 5.14 6.33
N LEU A 11 -9.88 4.49 5.19
CA LEU A 11 -9.72 3.03 5.05
C LEU A 11 -8.27 2.62 5.28
N LEU A 12 -7.32 3.31 4.65
CA LEU A 12 -5.88 3.07 4.84
C LEU A 12 -5.49 3.11 6.33
N ARG A 13 -5.91 4.15 7.04
CA ARG A 13 -5.63 4.28 8.49
C ARG A 13 -6.29 3.17 9.31
N ALA A 14 -7.50 2.74 8.93
CA ALA A 14 -8.16 1.61 9.56
C ALA A 14 -7.38 0.31 9.33
N ILE A 15 -6.90 0.06 8.12
CA ILE A 15 -6.06 -1.10 7.79
C ILE A 15 -4.79 -1.11 8.65
N LEU A 16 -4.05 0.01 8.70
CA LEU A 16 -2.83 0.09 9.51
C LEU A 16 -3.09 -0.20 11.00
N ARG A 17 -4.16 0.36 11.57
CA ARG A 17 -4.52 0.14 12.97
C ARG A 17 -4.92 -1.32 13.25
N THR A 18 -5.65 -1.95 12.34
CA THR A 18 -6.18 -3.31 12.54
C THR A 18 -5.15 -4.40 12.23
N PHE A 19 -4.28 -4.17 11.24
CA PHE A 19 -3.40 -5.21 10.69
C PHE A 19 -1.92 -4.87 10.83
N GLY A 20 -1.52 -3.60 10.73
CA GLY A 20 -0.14 -3.21 10.43
C GLY A 20 0.93 -3.60 11.46
N ALA A 21 0.54 -4.15 12.60
CA ALA A 21 1.42 -4.64 13.65
C ALA A 21 1.08 -6.05 14.18
N ARG A 22 0.24 -6.81 13.48
CA ARG A 22 -0.07 -8.20 13.88
C ARG A 22 1.21 -9.06 13.86
N PRO A 23 1.33 -10.09 14.73
CA PRO A 23 2.45 -11.02 14.65
C PRO A 23 2.64 -11.56 13.22
N GLY A 24 3.86 -11.54 12.72
CA GLY A 24 4.18 -11.97 11.36
C GLY A 24 3.76 -10.99 10.24
N LEU A 25 3.29 -9.77 10.56
CA LEU A 25 2.98 -8.75 9.57
C LEU A 25 3.45 -7.36 10.02
N ARG A 26 4.08 -6.64 9.10
CA ARG A 26 4.38 -5.22 9.28
C ARG A 26 3.97 -4.45 8.04
N LEU A 27 3.15 -3.42 8.23
CA LEU A 27 2.73 -2.52 7.15
C LEU A 27 3.07 -1.06 7.51
N PHE A 28 3.46 -0.31 6.48
CA PHE A 28 3.76 1.11 6.55
C PHE A 28 2.96 1.85 5.50
N ARG A 29 2.64 3.11 5.79
CA ARG A 29 2.12 4.03 4.76
C ARG A 29 3.25 4.47 3.86
N ASN A 30 3.11 4.24 2.56
CA ASN A 30 4.00 4.78 1.54
C ASN A 30 3.40 6.09 1.02
N SER A 31 3.90 7.22 1.51
CA SER A 31 3.53 8.53 0.95
C SER A 31 4.48 8.83 -0.20
N VAL A 32 3.96 9.04 -1.41
CA VAL A 32 4.76 9.36 -2.60
C VAL A 32 4.53 10.81 -2.99
N GLY A 33 5.60 11.55 -3.27
CA GLY A 33 5.50 12.94 -3.71
C GLY A 33 6.86 13.62 -3.87
N MET A 34 6.83 14.95 -3.92
CA MET A 34 8.01 15.80 -4.03
C MET A 34 8.03 16.79 -2.86
N VAL A 35 9.19 16.98 -2.24
CA VAL A 35 9.41 18.07 -1.29
C VAL A 35 10.29 19.13 -1.93
N ARG A 36 9.88 20.41 -1.83
CA ARG A 36 10.70 21.54 -2.29
C ARG A 36 11.73 21.87 -1.22
N LEU A 37 12.98 22.12 -1.62
CA LEU A 37 14.03 22.47 -0.69
C LEU A 37 14.10 23.99 -0.46
N PRO A 38 14.51 24.43 0.75
CA PRO A 38 14.63 25.86 1.06
C PRO A 38 15.53 26.65 0.10
N GLY A 39 16.56 26.01 -0.47
CA GLY A 39 17.52 26.62 -1.42
C GLY A 39 17.15 26.47 -2.90
N GLY A 40 15.94 26.00 -3.22
CA GLY A 40 15.54 25.64 -4.58
C GLY A 40 15.77 24.16 -4.92
N GLY A 41 15.09 23.69 -5.95
CA GLY A 41 15.04 22.26 -6.31
C GLY A 41 13.98 21.47 -5.55
N ALA A 42 13.85 20.18 -5.89
CA ALA A 42 12.89 19.28 -5.27
C ALA A 42 13.43 17.85 -5.19
N ILE A 43 13.12 17.14 -4.10
CA ILE A 43 13.50 15.74 -3.87
C ILE A 43 12.25 14.86 -3.92
N PRO A 44 12.24 13.76 -4.71
CA PRO A 44 11.19 12.76 -4.64
C PRO A 44 11.28 11.95 -3.35
N TYR A 45 10.13 11.61 -2.77
CA TYR A 45 10.03 10.72 -1.62
C TYR A 45 8.98 9.63 -1.86
N GLY A 46 9.02 8.59 -1.02
CA GLY A 46 8.30 7.33 -1.24
C GLY A 46 9.10 6.39 -2.13
N LEU A 47 8.48 5.27 -2.56
CA LEU A 47 9.16 4.30 -3.41
C LEU A 47 9.28 4.77 -4.87
N CYS A 48 8.19 4.74 -5.62
CA CYS A 48 8.13 5.21 -7.00
C CYS A 48 6.72 5.72 -7.36
N PRO A 49 6.56 6.54 -8.41
CA PRO A 49 5.24 6.91 -8.90
C PRO A 49 4.38 5.68 -9.21
N GLY A 50 3.19 5.61 -8.63
CA GLY A 50 2.29 4.46 -8.77
C GLY A 50 2.58 3.28 -7.83
N SER A 51 3.60 3.36 -6.97
CA SER A 51 3.77 2.37 -5.90
C SER A 51 2.56 2.34 -4.95
N ALA A 52 2.32 1.17 -4.37
CA ALA A 52 1.16 0.92 -3.53
C ALA A 52 1.10 1.83 -2.30
N ASP A 53 -0.11 2.20 -1.88
CA ASP A 53 -0.37 3.04 -0.70
C ASP A 53 0.20 2.48 0.61
N LEU A 54 0.14 1.15 0.77
CA LEU A 54 0.69 0.42 1.91
C LEU A 54 1.74 -0.57 1.43
N VAL A 55 2.88 -0.61 2.10
CA VAL A 55 3.97 -1.56 1.82
C VAL A 55 4.54 -2.13 3.11
N GLY A 56 5.20 -3.28 3.02
CA GLY A 56 5.89 -3.89 4.14
C GLY A 56 6.18 -5.36 3.87
N TRP A 57 6.01 -6.20 4.88
CA TRP A 57 6.28 -7.63 4.74
C TRP A 57 5.37 -8.49 5.63
N ARG A 58 5.16 -9.73 5.20
CA ARG A 58 4.69 -10.82 6.06
C ARG A 58 5.79 -11.86 6.24
N THR A 59 5.86 -12.46 7.42
CA THR A 59 6.75 -13.58 7.71
C THR A 59 6.06 -14.87 7.30
N LEU A 60 6.66 -15.59 6.35
CA LEU A 60 6.18 -16.92 5.93
C LEU A 60 6.53 -17.98 6.99
N PRO A 61 5.89 -19.16 6.97
CA PRO A 61 6.24 -20.27 7.88
C PRO A 61 7.72 -20.68 7.81
N SER A 62 8.38 -20.45 6.67
CA SER A 62 9.83 -20.66 6.50
C SER A 62 10.70 -19.63 7.22
N GLY A 63 10.12 -18.59 7.82
CA GLY A 63 10.82 -17.45 8.41
C GLY A 63 11.19 -16.35 7.42
N VAL A 64 10.99 -16.55 6.12
CA VAL A 64 11.30 -15.57 5.06
C VAL A 64 10.31 -14.40 5.11
N ALA A 65 10.81 -13.17 5.02
CA ALA A 65 9.99 -11.98 4.86
C ALA A 65 9.57 -11.83 3.39
N GLN A 66 8.29 -12.07 3.10
CA GLN A 66 7.70 -11.81 1.79
C GLN A 66 7.21 -10.37 1.72
N PHE A 67 7.64 -9.63 0.71
CA PHE A 67 7.20 -8.26 0.48
C PHE A 67 5.68 -8.19 0.25
N VAL A 68 5.02 -7.21 0.84
CA VAL A 68 3.58 -6.96 0.74
C VAL A 68 3.33 -5.56 0.18
N ALA A 69 2.42 -5.44 -0.79
CA ALA A 69 2.00 -4.17 -1.40
C ALA A 69 0.47 -4.10 -1.54
N LEU A 70 -0.19 -3.20 -0.80
CA LEU A 70 -1.64 -3.03 -0.84
C LEU A 70 -2.00 -1.64 -1.38
N GLU A 71 -2.72 -1.61 -2.49
CA GLU A 71 -3.27 -0.38 -3.06
C GLU A 71 -4.69 -0.17 -2.53
N VAL A 72 -4.94 0.95 -1.83
CA VAL A 72 -6.20 1.19 -1.13
C VAL A 72 -7.14 1.99 -2.01
N LYS A 73 -8.30 1.42 -2.30
CA LYS A 73 -9.32 2.04 -3.15
C LYS A 73 -10.68 2.02 -2.49
N THR A 74 -11.54 3.01 -2.73
CA THR A 74 -12.95 2.89 -2.35
C THR A 74 -13.66 1.86 -3.23
N SER A 75 -14.92 1.50 -2.96
CA SER A 75 -15.70 0.58 -3.83
C SER A 75 -15.71 1.00 -5.31
N SER A 76 -15.82 2.29 -5.60
CA SER A 76 -15.76 2.85 -6.96
C SER A 76 -14.34 3.20 -7.42
N GLY A 77 -13.32 3.12 -6.55
CA GLY A 77 -11.88 3.32 -6.77
C GLY A 77 -11.34 2.80 -8.11
N HIS A 78 -10.76 3.66 -8.95
CA HIS A 78 -10.11 3.21 -10.18
C HIS A 78 -8.62 2.97 -9.94
N LEU A 79 -8.12 1.83 -10.42
CA LEU A 79 -6.70 1.49 -10.39
C LEU A 79 -6.02 2.11 -11.62
N ALA A 80 -5.05 2.99 -11.41
CA ALA A 80 -4.31 3.60 -12.51
C ALA A 80 -3.36 2.58 -13.18
N PRO A 81 -3.00 2.76 -14.46
CA PRO A 81 -2.08 1.85 -15.17
C PRO A 81 -0.73 1.66 -14.47
N ALA A 82 -0.11 2.73 -13.96
CA ALA A 82 1.16 2.64 -13.23
C ALA A 82 1.04 1.84 -11.92
N GLN A 83 -0.09 1.97 -11.22
CA GLN A 83 -0.38 1.20 -10.01
C GLN A 83 -0.56 -0.29 -10.34
N ARG A 84 -1.28 -0.59 -11.42
CA ARG A 84 -1.40 -1.97 -11.92
C ARG A 84 -0.03 -2.56 -12.26
N ALA A 85 0.81 -1.82 -12.97
CA ALA A 85 2.15 -2.27 -13.34
C ALA A 85 3.02 -2.57 -12.11
N PHE A 86 2.97 -1.70 -11.09
CA PHE A 86 3.69 -1.92 -9.84
C PHE A 86 3.22 -3.20 -9.11
N LEU A 87 1.90 -3.37 -8.94
CA LEU A 87 1.35 -4.57 -8.28
C LEU A 87 1.72 -5.85 -9.04
N LEU A 88 1.66 -5.82 -10.38
CA LEU A 88 2.07 -6.95 -11.21
C LEU A 88 3.56 -7.29 -11.03
N ALA A 89 4.43 -6.29 -11.03
CA ALA A 89 5.87 -6.49 -10.82
C ALA A 89 6.16 -7.13 -9.45
N VAL A 90 5.47 -6.69 -8.40
CA VAL A 90 5.59 -7.29 -7.06
C VAL A 90 5.16 -8.76 -7.08
N VAL A 91 4.01 -9.08 -7.69
CA VAL A 91 3.51 -10.47 -7.78
C VAL A 91 4.47 -11.34 -8.58
N GLN A 92 4.98 -10.86 -9.72
CA GLN A 92 5.93 -11.58 -10.56
C GLN A 92 7.26 -11.86 -9.85
N ALA A 93 7.68 -10.99 -8.94
CA ALA A 93 8.87 -11.18 -8.11
C ALA A 93 8.63 -12.09 -6.88
N GLY A 94 7.42 -12.67 -6.73
CA GLY A 94 7.07 -13.53 -5.60
C GLY A 94 6.58 -12.78 -4.36
N GLY A 95 6.30 -11.49 -4.47
CA GLY A 95 5.65 -10.70 -3.43
C GLY A 95 4.12 -10.89 -3.41
N LEU A 96 3.48 -10.40 -2.35
CA LEU A 96 2.03 -10.38 -2.20
C LEU A 96 1.53 -8.97 -2.54
N ALA A 97 0.75 -8.82 -3.62
CA ALA A 97 0.17 -7.52 -3.97
C ALA A 97 -1.30 -7.60 -4.34
N ALA A 98 -2.09 -6.62 -3.89
CA ALA A 98 -3.51 -6.55 -4.19
C ALA A 98 -4.07 -5.13 -4.12
N VAL A 99 -5.18 -4.92 -4.82
CA VAL A 99 -6.08 -3.79 -4.54
C VAL A 99 -7.00 -4.21 -3.41
N VAL A 100 -7.11 -3.39 -2.37
CA VAL A 100 -7.99 -3.63 -1.22
C VAL A 100 -9.00 -2.50 -1.09
N ARG A 101 -10.26 -2.87 -0.89
CA ARG A 101 -11.42 -1.96 -0.81
C ARG A 101 -12.15 -2.05 0.53
N SER A 102 -11.72 -2.96 1.40
CA SER A 102 -12.29 -3.19 2.72
C SER A 102 -11.25 -3.79 3.67
N LEU A 103 -11.58 -3.86 4.96
CA LEU A 103 -10.79 -4.64 5.93
C LEU A 103 -10.86 -6.14 5.64
N ASP A 104 -12.01 -6.63 5.13
CA ASP A 104 -12.21 -8.04 4.81
C ASP A 104 -11.38 -8.50 3.61
N ASP A 105 -11.05 -7.61 2.67
CA ASP A 105 -10.11 -7.91 1.59
C ASP A 105 -8.72 -8.19 2.16
N VAL A 106 -8.30 -7.38 3.14
CA VAL A 106 -7.00 -7.52 3.82
C VAL A 106 -6.97 -8.80 4.65
N GLU A 107 -8.04 -9.07 5.40
CA GLU A 107 -8.17 -10.31 6.18
C GLU A 107 -8.11 -11.55 5.27
N ARG A 108 -8.83 -11.58 4.14
CA ARG A 108 -8.79 -12.71 3.19
C ARG A 108 -7.42 -12.90 2.53
N LEU A 109 -6.72 -11.81 2.24
CA LEU A 109 -5.41 -11.85 1.60
C LEU A 109 -4.31 -12.37 2.55
N LEU A 110 -4.46 -12.13 3.85
CA LEU A 110 -3.43 -12.40 4.87
C LEU A 110 -3.71 -13.65 5.71
N ARG A 111 -4.79 -14.37 5.42
CA ARG A 111 -5.04 -15.72 5.93
C ARG A 111 -4.00 -16.73 5.44
#